data_AF-A0A1I8PS72-F1
#
_entry.id   AF-A0A1I8PS72-F1
#
_cell.length_a   1.000
_cell.length_b   1.000
_cell.length_c   1.000
_cell.angle_alpha   90.00
_cell.angle_beta   90.00
_cell.angle_gamma   90.00
#
_symmetry.space_group_name_H-M   'P 1'
#
loop_
_entity.id
_entity.type
_entity.pdbx_description
1 polymer ?
#
loop_
_entity_poly.entity_id
_entity_poly.type
_entity_poly.pdbx_seq_one_letter_code
_entity_poly.pdbx_strand_id
1 'polypeptide(L)'
;MVQEEVNNDGADEQMLGADDNDKLAGKRDEVKFIKGGDQNGDAKIDIGNVNGKAFTGMTKEELMKYANDPFWIRLRWIFFVGFWLIWLGMLVGAVFIIVQTPKCAAPEPLPWYKRGILAKFSNFDATTDNVEIVKQIKASGVIYEMPAELTYNVRDPDVEEKIKNIVNHYKDTEAHVILDITPNYVPKTSRLLKDAMDDDAKRSAFVWIEKPEVPNNWLSLVNGSAWAEVKPNNYVLSQFGDGLYDLHMNDTIVKKELSHVLKHLIELGVKGIRLKNTKFFILSKQIEDERPAENTKYDLTQYGFWTHTQTTFQEGLGDVLYEYLSVIKNISADAFLSVADDVIRPEVYRTASGDMGIDVPLYGKFVKSLSSPKDKDLRSELTNVMREAGNHTWLQWNVEDADANTEVDASATVLFLSLLPGTPVVPVGKEVYGNLSDTISKQIEQSRMSPSYMHGDFAMLPVDPLVAYTRIKSGNPGFLVVFNPTEINQKANVTHPSLPEKMTVVAISDNYNITNVAAKNKIATEDLEVSAFATIILTYVPVKTE
;
A
#
# COMPACT_ATOMS: atom_id res chain seq x y z
N MET A 1 27.33 41.96 21.81
CA MET A 1 27.07 42.98 20.77
C MET A 1 26.36 42.24 19.66
N VAL A 2 25.02 42.37 19.62
CA VAL A 2 24.27 43.33 18.78
C VAL A 2 24.08 42.73 17.39
N GLN A 3 22.79 42.70 17.03
CA GLN A 3 22.19 42.31 15.75
C GLN A 3 23.01 42.69 14.52
N GLU A 4 22.96 41.82 13.51
CA GLU A 4 22.91 42.27 12.13
C GLU A 4 21.94 41.40 11.33
N GLU A 5 21.01 42.12 10.71
CA GLU A 5 20.04 41.68 9.71
C GLU A 5 20.70 41.59 8.32
N VAL A 6 20.25 40.59 7.52
CA VAL A 6 19.75 40.71 6.13
C VAL A 6 20.77 41.21 5.06
N ASN A 7 21.04 40.57 3.91
CA ASN A 7 20.16 40.13 2.82
C ASN A 7 21.00 39.43 1.73
N ASN A 8 20.37 38.61 0.87
CA ASN A 8 20.75 38.57 -0.56
C ASN A 8 19.56 38.19 -1.44
N ASP A 9 18.99 39.24 -2.05
CA ASP A 9 18.48 39.42 -3.41
C ASP A 9 17.70 38.32 -4.14
N GLY A 10 16.53 38.75 -4.64
CA GLY A 10 16.19 38.53 -6.04
C GLY A 10 14.70 38.41 -6.35
N ALA A 11 13.99 39.53 -6.48
CA ALA A 11 13.17 39.87 -7.66
C ALA A 11 12.28 41.08 -7.37
N ASP A 12 12.77 42.26 -7.77
CA ASP A 12 12.00 43.48 -7.94
C ASP A 12 11.14 43.38 -9.21
N GLU A 13 9.82 43.55 -9.05
CA GLU A 13 8.99 44.22 -10.07
C GLU A 13 8.20 45.33 -9.38
N GLN A 14 8.75 46.55 -9.44
CA GLN A 14 8.06 47.78 -9.06
C GLN A 14 7.19 48.26 -10.23
N MET A 15 5.89 48.45 -9.96
CA MET A 15 5.02 49.37 -10.68
C MET A 15 4.57 50.47 -9.72
N LEU A 16 5.11 51.67 -9.91
CA LEU A 16 4.59 52.96 -9.44
C LEU A 16 3.27 53.25 -10.18
N GLY A 17 2.27 53.95 -9.64
CA GLY A 17 2.14 54.67 -8.37
C GLY A 17 0.85 55.52 -8.42
N ALA A 18 0.57 56.26 -7.35
CA ALA A 18 -0.15 57.54 -7.36
C ALA A 18 -0.12 58.13 -5.94
N ASP A 19 0.54 59.26 -5.76
CA ASP A 19 -0.20 60.50 -5.49
C ASP A 19 0.69 61.73 -5.60
N ASP A 20 0.05 62.78 -6.11
CA ASP A 20 0.58 64.04 -6.59
C ASP A 20 1.26 64.91 -5.53
N ASN A 21 2.28 65.67 -5.95
CA ASN A 21 2.21 67.13 -6.15
C ASN A 21 3.62 67.71 -6.21
N ASP A 22 3.92 68.45 -7.27
CA ASP A 22 3.97 69.93 -7.24
C ASP A 22 4.94 70.45 -8.33
N LYS A 23 4.41 71.29 -9.21
CA LYS A 23 5.10 72.34 -10.01
C LYS A 23 6.44 72.00 -10.69
N LEU A 24 6.38 71.80 -12.00
CA LEU A 24 7.48 72.18 -12.91
C LEU A 24 6.97 73.19 -13.94
N ALA A 25 7.20 74.46 -13.61
CA ALA A 25 7.33 75.53 -14.58
C ALA A 25 8.67 75.36 -15.31
N GLY A 26 8.68 75.51 -16.64
CA GLY A 26 9.94 75.70 -17.36
C GLY A 26 9.98 75.09 -18.76
N LYS A 27 9.46 75.85 -19.73
CA LYS A 27 9.75 75.75 -21.17
C LYS A 27 11.23 75.47 -21.47
N ARG A 28 11.52 74.56 -22.41
CA ARG A 28 12.44 74.76 -23.55
C ARG A 28 12.43 73.53 -24.46
N ASP A 29 11.81 73.68 -25.63
CA ASP A 29 12.01 72.79 -26.78
C ASP A 29 13.43 72.97 -27.32
N GLU A 30 14.15 71.86 -27.49
CA GLU A 30 15.47 71.83 -28.13
C GLU A 30 15.35 72.08 -29.64
N VAL A 31 16.01 73.13 -30.13
CA VAL A 31 16.26 73.33 -31.56
C VAL A 31 17.67 72.82 -31.88
N LYS A 32 17.77 71.73 -32.64
CA LYS A 32 19.03 71.25 -33.22
C LYS A 32 19.35 72.05 -34.48
N PHE A 33 20.53 72.68 -34.51
CA PHE A 33 21.09 73.31 -35.71
C PHE A 33 21.93 72.29 -36.50
N ILE A 34 21.63 72.14 -37.80
CA ILE A 34 22.48 71.44 -38.76
C ILE A 34 23.48 72.45 -39.33
N LYS A 35 24.77 72.08 -39.35
CA LYS A 35 25.85 72.86 -39.97
C LYS A 35 25.67 72.90 -41.48
N GLY A 36 25.63 74.09 -42.07
CA GLY A 36 25.80 74.30 -43.49
C GLY A 36 26.02 75.76 -43.85
N GLY A 37 27.17 76.06 -44.48
CA GLY A 37 27.37 77.20 -45.38
C GLY A 37 27.73 78.55 -44.78
N ASP A 38 28.79 79.14 -45.32
CA ASP A 38 29.43 80.42 -45.04
C ASP A 38 28.53 81.66 -44.83
N GLN A 39 29.03 82.54 -43.95
CA GLN A 39 28.86 84.01 -43.86
C GLN A 39 27.45 84.64 -43.82
N ASN A 40 27.14 85.19 -42.64
CA ASN A 40 26.31 86.36 -42.33
C ASN A 40 24.83 86.42 -42.81
N GLY A 41 23.94 86.29 -41.82
CA GLY A 41 22.85 87.27 -41.58
C GLY A 41 21.53 87.07 -42.32
N ASP A 42 20.48 86.79 -41.55
CA ASP A 42 19.04 86.76 -41.87
C ASP A 42 18.49 85.57 -42.68
N ALA A 43 17.95 84.58 -41.96
CA ALA A 43 16.92 83.68 -42.46
C ALA A 43 15.56 84.07 -41.88
N LYS A 44 14.76 84.76 -42.70
CA LYS A 44 13.33 85.02 -42.51
C LYS A 44 12.56 83.73 -42.82
N ILE A 45 11.81 83.18 -41.86
CA ILE A 45 10.85 82.10 -42.14
C ILE A 45 9.46 82.57 -41.71
N ASP A 46 8.68 82.93 -42.73
CA ASP A 46 7.24 83.17 -42.68
C ASP A 46 6.51 81.85 -42.41
N ILE A 47 5.58 81.86 -41.45
CA ILE A 47 4.66 80.75 -41.19
C ILE A 47 3.51 80.86 -42.18
N GLY A 48 3.58 80.08 -43.26
CA GLY A 48 2.46 79.84 -44.16
C GLY A 48 1.74 78.53 -43.79
N ASN A 49 0.44 78.62 -43.47
CA ASN A 49 -0.55 77.52 -43.46
C ASN A 49 -0.34 76.57 -44.67
N VAL A 50 -0.63 75.25 -44.65
CA VAL A 50 -1.87 74.53 -44.26
C VAL A 50 -1.56 73.01 -44.31
N ASN A 51 -1.91 72.16 -43.34
CA ASN A 51 -3.04 71.18 -43.31
C ASN A 51 -2.48 69.96 -42.51
N GLY A 52 -3.13 69.20 -41.63
CA GLY A 52 -4.52 68.95 -41.29
C GLY A 52 -4.55 67.65 -40.43
N LYS A 53 -5.33 67.68 -39.34
CA LYS A 53 -5.65 66.61 -38.36
C LYS A 53 -4.54 66.11 -37.41
N ALA A 54 -4.58 66.60 -36.16
CA ALA A 54 -4.46 65.78 -34.94
C ALA A 54 -4.64 66.62 -33.66
N PHE A 55 -5.89 66.78 -33.20
CA PHE A 55 -6.25 66.73 -31.77
C PHE A 55 -7.77 66.61 -31.66
N THR A 56 -8.28 65.40 -31.42
CA THR A 56 -9.71 65.11 -31.17
C THR A 56 -9.96 64.96 -29.67
N GLY A 57 -9.38 65.85 -28.87
CA GLY A 57 -9.63 65.94 -27.43
C GLY A 57 -10.32 67.26 -27.14
N MET A 58 -11.45 67.21 -26.43
CA MET A 58 -12.03 68.43 -25.86
C MET A 58 -11.08 68.99 -24.80
N THR A 59 -10.87 70.31 -24.82
CA THR A 59 -10.16 70.99 -23.73
C THR A 59 -10.97 70.88 -22.43
N LYS A 60 -10.34 71.04 -21.25
CA LYS A 60 -11.02 70.95 -19.94
C LYS A 60 -12.29 71.83 -19.89
N GLU A 61 -12.21 73.01 -20.48
CA GLU A 61 -13.30 73.99 -20.52
C GLU A 61 -14.46 73.54 -21.42
N GLU A 62 -14.18 72.87 -22.53
CA GLU A 62 -15.20 72.30 -23.43
C GLU A 62 -15.82 71.03 -22.85
N LEU A 63 -15.01 70.19 -22.20
CA LEU A 63 -15.46 68.97 -21.54
C LEU A 63 -16.40 69.29 -20.37
N MET A 64 -16.08 70.30 -19.55
CA MET A 64 -16.88 70.68 -18.38
C MET A 64 -18.28 71.20 -18.75
N LYS A 65 -18.50 71.65 -19.99
CA LYS A 65 -19.83 72.02 -20.50
C LYS A 65 -20.75 70.81 -20.66
N TYR A 66 -20.21 69.66 -21.07
CA TYR A 66 -20.98 68.43 -21.33
C TYR A 66 -20.86 67.38 -20.22
N ALA A 67 -19.77 67.41 -19.42
CA ALA A 67 -19.52 66.45 -18.36
C ALA A 67 -20.49 66.56 -17.18
N ASN A 68 -21.12 67.73 -17.01
CA ASN A 68 -22.11 67.99 -15.97
C ASN A 68 -23.57 67.85 -16.46
N ASP A 69 -23.77 67.33 -17.68
CA ASP A 69 -25.10 67.00 -18.17
C ASP A 69 -25.73 65.93 -17.25
N PRO A 70 -27.00 66.08 -16.84
CA PRO A 70 -27.73 65.08 -16.06
C PRO A 70 -27.60 63.64 -16.57
N PHE A 71 -27.49 63.43 -17.89
CA PHE A 71 -27.30 62.09 -18.46
C PHE A 71 -25.93 61.48 -18.08
N TRP A 72 -24.84 62.22 -18.33
CA TRP A 72 -23.47 61.74 -18.09
C TRP A 72 -23.13 61.57 -16.60
N ILE A 73 -23.70 62.43 -15.75
CA ILE A 73 -23.59 62.28 -14.29
C ILE A 73 -24.26 60.98 -13.83
N ARG A 74 -25.49 60.72 -14.28
CA ARG A 74 -26.23 59.49 -13.92
C ARG A 74 -25.50 58.24 -14.42
N LEU A 75 -25.00 58.27 -15.66
CA LEU A 75 -24.27 57.15 -16.23
C LEU A 75 -22.97 56.85 -15.47
N ARG A 76 -22.20 57.88 -15.08
CA ARG A 76 -21.00 57.72 -14.26
C ARG A 76 -21.32 57.11 -12.90
N TRP A 77 -22.38 57.58 -12.24
CA TRP A 77 -22.82 57.02 -10.96
C TRP A 77 -23.32 55.58 -11.09
N ILE A 78 -24.02 55.23 -12.18
CA ILE A 78 -24.44 53.85 -12.45
C ILE A 78 -23.22 52.94 -12.59
N PHE A 79 -22.21 53.32 -13.37
CA PHE A 79 -20.99 52.52 -13.52
C PHE A 79 -20.16 52.48 -12.23
N PHE A 80 -20.05 53.58 -11.49
CA PHE A 80 -19.32 53.62 -10.23
C PHE A 80 -19.96 52.72 -9.16
N VAL A 81 -21.28 52.83 -8.98
CA VAL A 81 -22.02 51.96 -8.05
C VAL A 81 -22.00 50.52 -8.54
N GLY A 82 -22.17 50.28 -9.83
CA GLY A 82 -22.10 48.94 -10.43
C GLY A 82 -20.74 48.28 -10.21
N PHE A 83 -19.64 49.01 -10.36
CA PHE A 83 -18.29 48.52 -10.08
C PHE A 83 -18.15 48.06 -8.62
N TRP A 84 -18.56 48.89 -7.66
CA TRP A 84 -18.47 48.55 -6.24
C TRP A 84 -19.38 47.38 -5.85
N LEU A 85 -20.58 47.27 -6.45
CA LEU A 85 -21.47 46.12 -6.23
C LEU A 85 -20.90 44.82 -6.79
N ILE A 86 -20.32 44.85 -8.00
CA ILE A 86 -19.67 43.68 -8.61
C ILE A 86 -18.43 43.30 -7.79
N TRP A 87 -17.62 44.26 -7.39
CA TRP A 87 -16.44 44.03 -6.56
C TRP A 87 -16.81 43.38 -5.22
N LEU A 88 -17.84 43.91 -4.54
CA LEU A 88 -18.35 43.33 -3.29
C LEU A 88 -18.95 41.94 -3.52
N GLY A 89 -19.66 41.75 -4.63
CA GLY A 89 -20.22 40.45 -5.03
C GLY A 89 -19.13 39.40 -5.27
N MET A 90 -18.03 39.76 -5.94
CA MET A 90 -16.88 38.87 -6.13
C MET A 90 -16.18 38.54 -4.81
N LEU A 91 -16.04 39.51 -3.90
CA LEU A 91 -15.47 39.30 -2.57
C LEU A 91 -16.32 38.31 -1.75
N VAL A 92 -17.64 38.54 -1.70
CA VAL A 92 -18.57 37.64 -1.00
C VAL A 92 -18.58 36.26 -1.64
N GLY A 93 -18.55 36.18 -2.98
CA GLY A 93 -18.43 34.91 -3.70
C GLY A 93 -17.15 34.15 -3.35
N ALA A 94 -16.00 34.82 -3.30
CA ALA A 94 -14.74 34.21 -2.92
C ALA A 94 -14.77 33.67 -1.47
N VAL A 95 -15.28 34.46 -0.52
CA VAL A 95 -15.44 34.04 0.88
C VAL A 95 -16.42 32.88 0.99
N PHE A 96 -17.55 32.92 0.27
CA PHE A 96 -18.54 31.86 0.26
C PHE A 96 -17.95 30.55 -0.26
N ILE A 97 -17.17 30.59 -1.34
CA ILE A 97 -16.43 29.43 -1.84
C ILE A 97 -15.50 28.91 -0.74
N ILE A 98 -14.67 29.75 -0.11
CA ILE A 98 -13.73 29.31 0.94
C ILE A 98 -14.46 28.64 2.12
N VAL A 99 -15.61 29.16 2.54
CA VAL A 99 -16.38 28.60 3.67
C VAL A 99 -17.11 27.31 3.30
N GLN A 100 -17.65 27.22 2.08
CA GLN A 100 -18.39 26.05 1.59
C GLN A 100 -17.47 24.93 1.12
N THR A 101 -16.26 25.24 0.65
CA THR A 101 -15.33 24.22 0.19
C THR A 101 -14.87 23.46 1.43
N PRO A 102 -15.24 22.17 1.60
CA PRO A 102 -14.72 21.39 2.71
C PRO A 102 -13.20 21.39 2.59
N LYS A 103 -12.50 21.53 3.73
CA LYS A 103 -11.04 21.31 3.76
C LYS A 103 -10.81 19.94 3.11
N CYS A 104 -10.10 19.90 1.98
CA CYS A 104 -9.60 18.64 1.44
C CYS A 104 -8.71 18.03 2.51
N ALA A 105 -9.27 17.15 3.34
CA ALA A 105 -8.46 16.33 4.21
C ALA A 105 -7.52 15.56 3.28
N ALA A 106 -6.21 15.66 3.52
CA ALA A 106 -5.29 14.75 2.87
C ALA A 106 -5.84 13.34 3.11
N PRO A 107 -6.00 12.50 2.07
CA PRO A 107 -6.54 11.16 2.25
C PRO A 107 -5.73 10.47 3.34
N GLU A 108 -6.42 9.82 4.29
CA GLU A 108 -5.75 9.18 5.41
C GLU A 108 -4.68 8.22 4.87
N PRO A 109 -3.46 8.27 5.43
CA PRO A 109 -2.40 7.38 4.98
C PRO A 109 -2.84 5.94 5.18
N LEU A 110 -2.34 5.04 4.32
CA LEU A 110 -2.59 3.62 4.51
C LEU A 110 -2.11 3.18 5.92
N PRO A 111 -2.78 2.20 6.55
CA PRO A 111 -2.31 1.61 7.79
C PRO A 111 -0.85 1.15 7.70
N TRP A 112 -0.12 1.14 8.81
CA TRP A 112 1.31 0.79 8.85
C TRP A 112 1.61 -0.57 8.18
N TYR A 113 0.76 -1.57 8.37
CA TYR A 113 0.89 -2.92 7.81
C TYR A 113 0.66 -3.00 6.29
N LYS A 114 0.21 -1.91 5.67
CA LYS A 114 0.10 -1.76 4.20
C LYS A 114 1.25 -0.94 3.61
N ARG A 115 2.01 -0.20 4.42
CA ARG A 115 2.98 0.81 3.94
C ARG A 115 4.40 0.29 3.74
N GLY A 116 4.86 -0.68 4.54
CA GLY A 116 6.24 -1.18 4.42
C GLY A 116 6.33 -2.68 4.22
N ILE A 117 7.55 -3.19 4.19
CA ILE A 117 7.85 -4.63 4.20
C ILE A 117 7.56 -5.19 5.60
N LEU A 118 7.15 -6.45 5.68
CA LEU A 118 7.05 -7.20 6.93
C LEU A 118 8.18 -8.23 6.98
N ALA A 119 8.99 -8.19 8.04
CA ALA A 119 10.10 -9.12 8.26
C ALA A 119 9.60 -10.34 9.03
N LYS A 120 9.75 -11.56 8.52
CA LYS A 120 9.31 -12.79 9.20
C LYS A 120 10.50 -13.55 9.77
N PHE A 121 10.48 -13.82 11.07
CA PHE A 121 11.46 -14.60 11.79
C PHE A 121 10.88 -15.96 12.17
N SER A 122 11.65 -17.03 11.96
CA SER A 122 11.22 -18.40 12.28
C SER A 122 11.30 -18.73 13.77
N ASN A 123 12.13 -18.03 14.53
CA ASN A 123 12.36 -18.30 15.95
C ASN A 123 11.51 -17.35 16.80
N PHE A 124 10.83 -17.88 17.82
CA PHE A 124 10.08 -17.09 18.79
C PHE A 124 10.98 -16.43 19.84
N ASP A 125 12.01 -15.72 19.41
CA ASP A 125 12.93 -14.99 20.28
C ASP A 125 13.57 -13.84 19.53
N ALA A 126 13.58 -12.65 20.14
CA ALA A 126 14.13 -11.46 19.51
C ALA A 126 15.56 -11.21 19.98
N THR A 127 16.47 -11.03 19.03
CA THR A 127 17.88 -10.69 19.29
C THR A 127 18.21 -9.30 18.76
N THR A 128 19.33 -8.73 19.22
CA THR A 128 19.85 -7.45 18.70
C THR A 128 20.08 -7.51 17.19
N ASP A 129 20.60 -8.62 16.67
CA ASP A 129 20.82 -8.83 15.23
C ASP A 129 19.52 -8.75 14.44
N ASN A 130 18.41 -9.26 15.00
CA ASN A 130 17.09 -9.13 14.35
C ASN A 130 16.68 -7.66 14.20
N VAL A 131 16.96 -6.84 15.21
CA VAL A 131 16.66 -5.39 15.19
C VAL A 131 17.51 -4.66 14.15
N GLU A 132 18.78 -5.03 14.02
CA GLU A 132 19.67 -4.46 13.00
C GLU A 132 19.21 -4.77 11.58
N ILE A 133 18.84 -6.02 11.31
CA ILE A 133 18.31 -6.42 9.99
C ILE A 133 17.02 -5.65 9.68
N VAL A 134 16.11 -5.53 10.65
CA VAL A 134 14.85 -4.77 10.49
C VAL A 134 15.09 -3.31 10.14
N LYS A 135 16.10 -2.68 10.75
CA LYS A 135 16.51 -1.31 10.43
C LYS A 135 17.15 -1.19 9.05
N GLN A 136 17.89 -2.21 8.60
CA GLN A 136 18.50 -2.26 7.27
C GLN A 136 17.45 -2.41 6.17
N ILE A 137 16.47 -3.29 6.35
CA ILE A 137 15.42 -3.54 5.33
C ILE A 137 14.24 -2.56 5.43
N LYS A 138 14.26 -1.63 6.39
CA LYS A 138 13.19 -0.66 6.64
C LYS A 138 11.82 -1.32 6.81
N ALA A 139 11.79 -2.42 7.56
CA ALA A 139 10.55 -3.13 7.79
C ALA A 139 9.61 -2.34 8.71
N SER A 140 8.35 -2.22 8.29
CA SER A 140 7.27 -1.59 9.06
C SER A 140 6.68 -2.52 10.13
N GLY A 141 6.98 -3.80 10.05
CA GLY A 141 6.55 -4.78 11.03
C GLY A 141 7.41 -6.03 11.02
N VAL A 142 7.36 -6.73 12.14
CA VAL A 142 8.09 -7.98 12.38
C VAL A 142 7.12 -9.07 12.76
N ILE A 143 7.25 -10.23 12.15
CA ILE A 143 6.42 -11.40 12.37
C ILE A 143 7.26 -12.43 13.10
N TYR A 144 6.78 -12.85 14.27
CA TYR A 144 7.37 -13.92 15.06
C TYR A 144 6.41 -15.10 15.11
N GLU A 145 6.91 -16.29 14.78
CA GLU A 145 6.13 -17.52 14.86
C GLU A 145 6.14 -18.07 16.27
N MET A 146 4.98 -18.09 16.93
CA MET A 146 4.84 -18.62 18.28
C MET A 146 4.61 -20.13 18.25
N PRO A 147 5.28 -20.92 19.12
CA PRO A 147 4.99 -22.35 19.27
C PRO A 147 3.51 -22.60 19.58
N ALA A 148 2.93 -23.61 18.93
CA ALA A 148 1.49 -23.84 18.96
C ALA A 148 0.94 -24.05 20.39
N GLU A 149 1.70 -24.79 21.22
CA GLU A 149 1.40 -25.10 22.60
C GLU A 149 1.30 -23.87 23.52
N LEU A 150 1.87 -22.73 23.11
CA LEU A 150 1.83 -21.49 23.90
C LEU A 150 0.58 -20.66 23.63
N THR A 151 -0.19 -20.96 22.57
CA THR A 151 -1.33 -20.12 22.13
C THR A 151 -2.36 -19.86 23.23
N TYR A 152 -2.72 -20.87 24.01
CA TYR A 152 -3.69 -20.72 25.11
C TYR A 152 -3.02 -20.47 26.48
N ASN A 153 -1.68 -20.39 26.51
CA ASN A 153 -0.86 -20.20 27.71
C ASN A 153 -0.14 -18.84 27.71
N VAL A 154 -0.60 -17.87 26.90
CA VAL A 154 0.03 -16.54 26.76
C VAL A 154 0.08 -15.71 28.06
N ARG A 155 -0.69 -16.11 29.07
CA ARG A 155 -0.72 -15.49 30.41
C ARG A 155 0.20 -16.16 31.43
N ASP A 156 0.86 -17.26 31.04
CA ASP A 156 1.86 -17.86 31.90
C ASP A 156 3.03 -16.87 32.02
N PRO A 157 3.57 -16.62 33.23
CA PRO A 157 4.53 -15.54 33.45
C PRO A 157 5.73 -15.58 32.50
N ASP A 158 6.28 -16.77 32.23
CA ASP A 158 7.44 -16.95 31.35
C ASP A 158 7.10 -16.61 29.88
N VAL A 159 5.89 -16.94 29.43
CA VAL A 159 5.42 -16.66 28.06
C VAL A 159 5.14 -15.18 27.91
N GLU A 160 4.47 -14.58 28.90
CA GLU A 160 4.16 -13.15 28.94
C GLU A 160 5.46 -12.31 28.93
N GLU A 161 6.46 -12.70 29.74
CA GLU A 161 7.77 -12.06 29.75
C GLU A 161 8.45 -12.15 28.39
N LYS A 162 8.41 -13.33 27.74
CA LYS A 162 8.98 -13.50 26.41
C LYS A 162 8.34 -12.61 25.35
N ILE A 163 7.01 -12.51 25.35
CA ILE A 163 6.26 -11.62 24.44
C ILE A 163 6.64 -10.16 24.71
N LYS A 164 6.67 -9.73 25.98
CA LYS A 164 7.10 -8.37 26.35
C LYS A 164 8.52 -8.09 25.90
N ASN A 165 9.43 -9.06 26.03
CA ASN A 165 10.81 -8.92 25.58
C ASN A 165 10.87 -8.71 24.06
N ILE A 166 10.13 -9.49 23.26
CA ILE A 166 10.03 -9.26 21.81
C ILE A 166 9.52 -7.85 21.51
N VAL A 167 8.41 -7.43 22.13
CA VAL A 167 7.85 -6.09 21.95
C VAL A 167 8.85 -4.99 22.34
N ASN A 168 9.57 -5.17 23.45
CA ASN A 168 10.53 -4.20 23.96
C ASN A 168 11.72 -3.97 22.99
N HIS A 169 12.18 -5.00 22.28
CA HIS A 169 13.27 -4.87 21.31
C HIS A 169 12.97 -3.89 20.17
N TYR A 170 11.69 -3.71 19.83
CA TYR A 170 11.25 -2.88 18.71
C TYR A 170 10.67 -1.53 19.12
N LYS A 171 10.60 -1.21 20.42
CA LYS A 171 10.03 0.06 20.93
C LYS A 171 10.69 1.31 20.37
N ASP A 172 12.01 1.26 20.13
CA ASP A 172 12.79 2.38 19.61
C ASP A 172 12.93 2.34 18.07
N THR A 173 12.10 1.53 17.40
CA THR A 173 12.05 1.40 15.94
C THR A 173 10.66 1.74 15.43
N GLU A 174 10.52 1.95 14.11
CA GLU A 174 9.21 2.14 13.48
C GLU A 174 8.46 0.82 13.24
N ALA A 175 9.07 -0.33 13.56
CA ALA A 175 8.51 -1.64 13.30
C ALA A 175 7.53 -2.07 14.41
N HIS A 176 6.39 -2.60 13.99
CA HIS A 176 5.38 -3.14 14.89
C HIS A 176 5.41 -4.68 14.94
N VAL A 177 5.18 -5.24 16.13
CA VAL A 177 5.23 -6.70 16.34
C VAL A 177 3.92 -7.37 15.92
N ILE A 178 4.06 -8.46 15.16
CA ILE A 178 3.01 -9.37 14.69
C ILE A 178 3.34 -10.77 15.21
N LEU A 179 2.34 -11.50 15.71
CA LEU A 179 2.51 -12.90 16.10
C LEU A 179 1.72 -13.83 15.17
N ASP A 180 2.39 -14.83 14.62
CA ASP A 180 1.73 -15.99 14.03
C ASP A 180 1.35 -16.94 15.17
N ILE A 181 0.06 -17.27 15.31
CA ILE A 181 -0.46 -18.15 16.37
C ILE A 181 -1.21 -19.33 15.77
N THR A 182 -1.24 -20.46 16.49
CA THR A 182 -1.90 -21.70 16.06
C THR A 182 -3.03 -22.06 17.04
N PRO A 183 -4.26 -21.57 16.81
CA PRO A 183 -5.32 -21.71 17.80
C PRO A 183 -6.21 -22.94 17.59
N ASN A 184 -6.04 -23.68 16.49
CA ASN A 184 -7.02 -24.69 16.05
C ASN A 184 -6.90 -26.04 16.74
N TYR A 185 -5.82 -26.30 17.48
CA TYR A 185 -5.67 -27.50 18.29
C TYR A 185 -4.94 -27.19 19.59
N VAL A 186 -5.02 -28.13 20.54
CA VAL A 186 -4.31 -28.06 21.81
C VAL A 186 -3.65 -29.40 22.15
N PRO A 187 -2.50 -29.40 22.86
CA PRO A 187 -1.85 -30.64 23.27
C PRO A 187 -2.67 -31.39 24.32
N LYS A 188 -2.39 -32.69 24.49
CA LYS A 188 -3.00 -33.56 25.52
C LYS A 188 -2.92 -33.01 26.95
N THR A 189 -1.91 -32.19 27.23
CA THR A 189 -1.69 -31.57 28.54
C THR A 189 -2.51 -30.29 28.76
N SER A 190 -3.28 -29.86 27.75
CA SER A 190 -4.07 -28.63 27.81
C SER A 190 -5.15 -28.68 28.88
N ARG A 191 -5.32 -27.53 29.55
CA ARG A 191 -6.43 -27.31 30.49
C ARG A 191 -7.79 -27.55 29.81
N LEU A 192 -7.98 -27.12 28.56
CA LEU A 192 -9.26 -27.28 27.85
C LEU A 192 -9.63 -28.74 27.71
N LEU A 193 -8.66 -29.60 27.35
CA LEU A 193 -8.91 -31.02 27.21
C LEU A 193 -9.21 -31.65 28.56
N LYS A 194 -8.43 -31.33 29.60
CA LYS A 194 -8.69 -31.83 30.96
C LYS A 194 -10.10 -31.46 31.43
N ASP A 195 -10.49 -30.21 31.22
CA ASP A 195 -11.82 -29.70 31.53
C ASP A 195 -12.93 -30.48 30.79
N ALA A 196 -12.75 -30.81 29.51
CA ALA A 196 -13.69 -31.65 28.73
C ALA A 196 -13.69 -33.13 29.13
N MET A 197 -12.58 -33.64 29.69
CA MET A 197 -12.52 -34.98 30.26
C MET A 197 -13.28 -35.08 31.58
N ASP A 198 -13.25 -34.01 32.38
CA ASP A 198 -13.85 -33.99 33.72
C ASP A 198 -15.34 -33.57 33.67
N ASP A 199 -15.75 -32.80 32.67
CA ASP A 199 -17.09 -32.24 32.53
C ASP A 199 -17.62 -32.34 31.08
N ASP A 200 -18.66 -33.16 30.90
CA ASP A 200 -19.29 -33.43 29.61
C ASP A 200 -19.85 -32.15 28.95
N ALA A 201 -20.25 -31.15 29.74
CA ALA A 201 -20.75 -29.86 29.23
C ALA A 201 -19.66 -29.05 28.50
N LYS A 202 -18.39 -29.37 28.71
CA LYS A 202 -17.25 -28.70 28.07
C LYS A 202 -16.73 -29.43 26.83
N ARG A 203 -17.27 -30.62 26.53
CA ARG A 203 -16.85 -31.40 25.34
C ARG A 203 -17.15 -30.70 24.02
N SER A 204 -18.11 -29.76 23.98
CA SER A 204 -18.44 -28.99 22.76
C SER A 204 -17.29 -28.13 22.25
N ALA A 205 -16.30 -27.82 23.11
CA ALA A 205 -15.08 -27.13 22.72
C ALA A 205 -14.21 -27.96 21.75
N PHE A 206 -14.44 -29.27 21.69
CA PHE A 206 -13.76 -30.21 20.81
C PHE A 206 -14.74 -30.83 19.82
N VAL A 207 -14.19 -31.40 18.77
CA VAL A 207 -14.94 -32.26 17.86
C VAL A 207 -14.97 -33.66 18.50
N TRP A 208 -15.94 -33.86 19.38
CA TRP A 208 -16.06 -35.04 20.24
C TRP A 208 -17.20 -35.94 19.80
N ILE A 209 -16.91 -37.23 19.59
CA ILE A 209 -17.87 -38.23 19.13
C ILE A 209 -17.88 -39.45 20.06
N GLU A 210 -19.07 -39.80 20.54
CA GLU A 210 -19.31 -40.95 21.41
C GLU A 210 -19.89 -42.11 20.60
N LYS A 211 -19.01 -43.02 20.14
CA LYS A 211 -19.39 -44.19 19.32
C LYS A 211 -18.45 -45.38 19.60
N PRO A 212 -18.91 -46.64 19.44
CA PRO A 212 -18.06 -47.82 19.62
C PRO A 212 -16.95 -48.01 18.58
N GLU A 213 -17.09 -47.36 17.43
CA GLU A 213 -16.18 -47.49 16.29
C GLU A 213 -15.69 -46.10 15.89
N VAL A 214 -14.55 -46.07 15.19
CA VAL A 214 -13.98 -44.84 14.63
C VAL A 214 -15.05 -44.14 13.78
N PRO A 215 -15.31 -42.83 13.97
CA PRO A 215 -16.49 -42.17 13.39
C PRO A 215 -16.62 -42.23 11.87
N ASN A 216 -15.51 -42.08 11.14
CA ASN A 216 -15.45 -42.05 9.68
C ASN A 216 -13.99 -42.24 9.19
N ASN A 217 -13.78 -42.16 7.88
CA ASN A 217 -12.49 -42.37 7.22
C ASN A 217 -11.53 -41.16 7.22
N TRP A 218 -11.77 -40.11 8.01
CA TRP A 218 -10.90 -38.92 8.01
C TRP A 218 -9.46 -39.27 8.40
N LEU A 219 -8.49 -38.71 7.68
CA LEU A 219 -7.06 -38.96 7.90
C LEU A 219 -6.34 -37.75 8.50
N SER A 220 -5.37 -38.03 9.36
CA SER A 220 -4.44 -37.06 9.92
C SER A 220 -3.41 -36.61 8.87
N LEU A 221 -2.91 -35.39 9.01
CA LEU A 221 -1.80 -34.85 8.20
C LEU A 221 -0.48 -35.61 8.43
N VAL A 222 -0.34 -36.29 9.57
CA VAL A 222 0.85 -37.08 9.94
C VAL A 222 0.69 -38.57 9.57
N ASN A 223 -0.32 -38.89 8.76
CA ASN A 223 -0.82 -40.23 8.39
C ASN A 223 -1.57 -40.94 9.52
N GLY A 224 -2.48 -41.85 9.12
CA GLY A 224 -3.36 -42.59 10.03
C GLY A 224 -4.70 -41.89 10.27
N SER A 225 -5.53 -42.48 11.13
CA SER A 225 -6.84 -41.93 11.50
C SER A 225 -6.72 -40.52 12.07
N ALA A 226 -7.62 -39.61 11.67
CA ALA A 226 -7.76 -38.30 12.30
C ALA A 226 -8.48 -38.38 13.66
N TRP A 227 -8.93 -39.57 14.09
CA TRP A 227 -9.65 -39.74 15.36
C TRP A 227 -8.78 -40.43 16.40
N ALA A 228 -8.63 -39.76 17.54
CA ALA A 228 -7.95 -40.29 18.70
C ALA A 228 -8.97 -40.74 19.75
N GLU A 229 -8.90 -42.01 20.15
CA GLU A 229 -9.73 -42.51 21.25
C GLU A 229 -9.16 -42.01 22.58
N VAL A 230 -9.92 -41.16 23.28
CA VAL A 230 -9.49 -40.53 24.53
C VAL A 230 -10.02 -41.23 25.77
N LYS A 231 -11.15 -41.92 25.63
CA LYS A 231 -11.76 -42.85 26.59
C LYS A 231 -12.46 -43.94 25.76
N PRO A 232 -12.77 -45.12 26.35
CA PRO A 232 -13.52 -46.15 25.64
C PRO A 232 -14.74 -45.57 24.92
N ASN A 233 -14.85 -45.79 23.62
CA ASN A 233 -15.94 -45.31 22.76
C ASN A 233 -16.07 -43.77 22.66
N ASN A 234 -15.02 -43.01 22.99
CA ASN A 234 -15.00 -41.55 22.90
C ASN A 234 -13.82 -41.12 22.02
N TYR A 235 -14.13 -40.54 20.87
CA TYR A 235 -13.17 -40.09 19.88
C TYR A 235 -13.13 -38.57 19.81
N VAL A 236 -11.92 -38.01 19.77
CA VAL A 236 -11.67 -36.59 19.54
C VAL A 236 -10.85 -36.42 18.27
N LEU A 237 -11.19 -35.42 17.47
CA LEU A 237 -10.46 -35.10 16.26
C LEU A 237 -9.01 -34.65 16.55
N SER A 238 -8.07 -35.14 15.73
CA SER A 238 -6.62 -35.06 15.89
C SER A 238 -5.94 -34.97 14.51
N GLN A 239 -6.24 -33.93 13.73
CA GLN A 239 -5.78 -33.78 12.35
C GLN A 239 -4.28 -33.51 12.23
N PHE A 240 -3.65 -32.99 13.29
CA PHE A 240 -2.28 -32.45 13.25
C PHE A 240 -1.22 -33.37 13.84
N GLY A 241 -1.62 -34.55 14.30
CA GLY A 241 -0.72 -35.55 14.86
C GLY A 241 -1.24 -36.08 16.20
N ASP A 242 -0.58 -37.13 16.68
CA ASP A 242 -0.94 -37.77 17.94
C ASP A 242 -0.77 -36.81 19.12
N GLY A 243 -1.76 -36.82 20.02
CA GLY A 243 -1.80 -35.95 21.20
C GLY A 243 -2.09 -34.47 20.92
N LEU A 244 -2.46 -34.09 19.69
CA LEU A 244 -2.88 -32.75 19.31
C LEU A 244 -4.36 -32.76 18.92
N TYR A 245 -5.22 -32.22 19.79
CA TYR A 245 -6.66 -32.32 19.66
C TYR A 245 -7.27 -31.04 19.11
N ASP A 246 -8.02 -31.17 18.01
CA ASP A 246 -8.66 -30.06 17.31
C ASP A 246 -9.78 -29.44 18.15
N LEU A 247 -9.78 -28.11 18.21
CA LEU A 247 -10.83 -27.31 18.81
C LEU A 247 -11.92 -26.98 17.79
N HIS A 248 -13.17 -26.99 18.23
CA HIS A 248 -14.27 -26.53 17.42
C HIS A 248 -14.32 -25.00 17.44
N MET A 249 -13.69 -24.35 16.46
CA MET A 249 -13.41 -22.90 16.49
C MET A 249 -14.65 -21.99 16.46
N ASN A 250 -15.82 -22.53 16.11
CA ASN A 250 -17.09 -21.81 16.17
C ASN A 250 -17.86 -22.02 17.49
N ASP A 251 -17.37 -22.87 18.39
CA ASP A 251 -17.98 -23.11 19.69
C ASP A 251 -17.81 -21.89 20.62
N THR A 252 -18.80 -21.65 21.48
CA THR A 252 -18.82 -20.47 22.35
C THR A 252 -17.68 -20.48 23.38
N ILE A 253 -17.29 -21.66 23.89
CA ILE A 253 -16.17 -21.80 24.83
C ILE A 253 -14.87 -21.41 24.12
N VAL A 254 -14.64 -21.98 22.94
CA VAL A 254 -13.41 -21.72 22.15
C VAL A 254 -13.32 -20.26 21.71
N LYS A 255 -14.43 -19.69 21.20
CA LYS A 255 -14.49 -18.27 20.83
C LYS A 255 -14.11 -17.36 21.99
N LYS A 256 -14.62 -17.65 23.19
CA LYS A 256 -14.32 -16.87 24.40
C LYS A 256 -12.86 -17.00 24.81
N GLU A 257 -12.31 -18.20 24.82
CA GLU A 257 -10.91 -18.45 25.20
C GLU A 257 -9.95 -17.82 24.19
N LEU A 258 -10.17 -17.97 22.89
CA LEU A 258 -9.35 -17.31 21.88
C LEU A 258 -9.49 -15.79 21.96
N SER A 259 -10.70 -15.25 22.15
CA SER A 259 -10.89 -13.80 22.33
C SER A 259 -10.09 -13.24 23.51
N HIS A 260 -9.99 -14.00 24.60
CA HIS A 260 -9.16 -13.65 25.74
C HIS A 260 -7.66 -13.65 25.41
N VAL A 261 -7.19 -14.64 24.63
CA VAL A 261 -5.81 -14.71 24.13
C VAL A 261 -5.52 -13.49 23.25
N LEU A 262 -6.34 -13.25 22.22
CA LEU A 262 -6.18 -12.14 21.29
C LEU A 262 -6.12 -10.81 22.02
N LYS A 263 -7.07 -10.59 22.95
CA LYS A 263 -7.09 -9.38 23.78
C LYS A 263 -5.81 -9.19 24.57
N HIS A 264 -5.34 -10.24 25.23
CA HIS A 264 -4.14 -10.18 26.05
C HIS A 264 -2.90 -9.87 25.22
N LEU A 265 -2.74 -10.50 24.05
CA LEU A 265 -1.61 -10.22 23.15
C LEU A 265 -1.56 -8.74 22.73
N ILE A 266 -2.70 -8.14 22.38
CA ILE A 266 -2.78 -6.72 22.04
C ILE A 266 -2.44 -5.83 23.25
N GLU A 267 -2.91 -6.18 24.46
CA GLU A 267 -2.58 -5.48 25.71
C GLU A 267 -1.07 -5.51 26.03
N LEU A 268 -0.35 -6.56 25.61
CA LEU A 268 1.10 -6.68 25.74
C LEU A 268 1.90 -5.83 24.71
N GLY A 269 1.21 -5.20 23.77
CA GLY A 269 1.81 -4.33 22.75
C GLY A 269 2.01 -4.98 21.38
N VAL A 270 1.50 -6.21 21.18
CA VAL A 270 1.39 -6.80 19.84
C VAL A 270 0.40 -5.96 19.02
N LYS A 271 0.74 -5.66 17.77
CA LYS A 271 -0.06 -4.82 16.87
C LYS A 271 -0.65 -5.59 15.69
N GLY A 272 -0.26 -6.85 15.48
CA GLY A 272 -0.91 -7.71 14.50
C GLY A 272 -0.93 -9.16 14.94
N ILE A 273 -1.94 -9.90 14.50
CA ILE A 273 -2.05 -11.34 14.76
C ILE A 273 -2.34 -12.02 13.44
N ARG A 274 -1.63 -13.11 13.15
CA ARG A 274 -1.86 -13.96 11.99
C ARG A 274 -2.24 -15.35 12.47
N LEU A 275 -3.38 -15.84 12.00
CA LEU A 275 -3.91 -17.14 12.38
C LEU A 275 -3.38 -18.22 11.43
N LYS A 276 -2.76 -19.25 11.97
CA LYS A 276 -2.37 -20.47 11.24
C LYS A 276 -3.54 -21.44 11.16
N ASN A 277 -3.52 -22.30 10.14
CA ASN A 277 -4.43 -23.41 9.90
C ASN A 277 -5.91 -23.00 9.76
N THR A 278 -6.20 -21.78 9.31
CA THR A 278 -7.58 -21.25 9.26
C THR A 278 -8.52 -22.07 8.39
N LYS A 279 -8.01 -22.74 7.35
CA LYS A 279 -8.82 -23.63 6.51
C LYS A 279 -9.46 -24.80 7.27
N PHE A 280 -8.96 -25.14 8.46
CA PHE A 280 -9.45 -26.24 9.32
C PHE A 280 -10.38 -25.77 10.46
N PHE A 281 -10.65 -24.48 10.59
CA PHE A 281 -11.40 -23.96 11.75
C PHE A 281 -12.85 -24.43 11.78
N ILE A 282 -13.44 -24.64 10.60
CA ILE A 282 -14.82 -25.07 10.44
C ILE A 282 -14.82 -26.42 9.73
N LEU A 283 -15.62 -27.34 10.25
CA LEU A 283 -15.81 -28.69 9.73
C LEU A 283 -17.26 -28.88 9.30
N SER A 284 -17.48 -29.87 8.43
CA SER A 284 -18.82 -30.25 8.02
C SER A 284 -19.64 -30.71 9.22
N LYS A 285 -20.88 -30.21 9.30
CA LYS A 285 -21.82 -30.55 10.38
C LYS A 285 -22.25 -32.01 10.37
N GLN A 286 -22.17 -32.68 9.22
CA GLN A 286 -22.70 -34.03 9.02
C GLN A 286 -21.69 -35.13 9.35
N ILE A 287 -20.39 -34.80 9.45
CA ILE A 287 -19.31 -35.72 9.82
C ILE A 287 -19.28 -36.96 8.90
N GLU A 288 -19.56 -36.75 7.61
CA GLU A 288 -19.58 -37.81 6.60
C GLU A 288 -18.16 -38.24 6.19
N ASP A 289 -18.06 -39.42 5.58
CA ASP A 289 -16.81 -39.89 4.98
C ASP A 289 -16.32 -38.94 3.87
N GLU A 290 -15.00 -38.77 3.81
CA GLU A 290 -14.33 -38.10 2.70
C GLU A 290 -14.37 -38.98 1.45
N ARG A 291 -14.38 -38.33 0.28
CA ARG A 291 -14.34 -39.00 -1.02
C ARG A 291 -12.91 -39.03 -1.58
N PRO A 292 -12.54 -40.04 -2.39
CA PRO A 292 -11.26 -40.05 -3.09
C PRO A 292 -11.13 -38.87 -4.06
N ALA A 293 -9.95 -38.24 -4.11
CA ALA A 293 -9.62 -37.09 -4.97
C ALA A 293 -9.23 -37.47 -6.41
N GLU A 294 -9.44 -38.74 -6.80
CA GLU A 294 -9.02 -39.32 -8.10
C GLU A 294 -7.53 -39.12 -8.41
N ASN A 295 -6.69 -38.92 -7.39
CA ASN A 295 -5.25 -38.68 -7.54
C ASN A 295 -4.45 -39.99 -7.43
N THR A 296 -3.98 -40.49 -8.58
CA THR A 296 -3.24 -41.76 -8.67
C THR A 296 -1.85 -41.74 -8.04
N LYS A 297 -1.36 -40.59 -7.57
CA LYS A 297 -0.07 -40.48 -6.86
C LYS A 297 -0.14 -40.95 -5.42
N TYR A 298 -1.34 -41.06 -4.86
CA TYR A 298 -1.55 -41.40 -3.46
C TYR A 298 -2.38 -42.67 -3.32
N ASP A 299 -2.14 -43.42 -2.24
CA ASP A 299 -2.96 -44.56 -1.85
C ASP A 299 -3.95 -44.20 -0.72
N LEU A 300 -4.90 -45.09 -0.42
CA LEU A 300 -5.97 -44.87 0.55
C LEU A 300 -5.50 -44.49 1.97
N THR A 301 -4.25 -44.80 2.33
CA THR A 301 -3.67 -44.50 3.66
C THR A 301 -3.02 -43.12 3.72
N GLN A 302 -2.86 -42.47 2.58
CA GLN A 302 -2.19 -41.19 2.46
C GLN A 302 -3.20 -40.05 2.39
N TYR A 303 -2.91 -38.98 3.12
CA TYR A 303 -3.77 -37.80 3.20
C TYR A 303 -4.17 -37.28 1.80
N GLY A 304 -3.22 -37.19 0.87
CA GLY A 304 -3.44 -36.69 -0.49
C GLY A 304 -4.37 -37.51 -1.39
N PHE A 305 -4.79 -38.72 -0.97
CA PHE A 305 -5.77 -39.53 -1.68
C PHE A 305 -7.20 -39.01 -1.52
N TRP A 306 -7.50 -38.31 -0.43
CA TRP A 306 -8.84 -37.83 -0.09
C TRP A 306 -9.04 -36.37 -0.51
N THR A 307 -10.31 -35.99 -0.72
CA THR A 307 -10.71 -34.65 -1.21
C THR A 307 -10.68 -33.57 -0.12
N HIS A 308 -10.80 -33.95 1.15
CA HIS A 308 -10.83 -33.02 2.32
C HIS A 308 -11.97 -32.00 2.27
N THR A 309 -13.09 -32.39 1.66
CA THR A 309 -14.29 -31.55 1.50
C THR A 309 -15.13 -31.44 2.75
N GLN A 310 -14.92 -32.31 3.75
CA GLN A 310 -15.60 -32.27 5.04
C GLN A 310 -14.73 -31.59 6.11
N THR A 311 -13.42 -31.59 5.91
CA THR A 311 -12.42 -31.20 6.91
C THR A 311 -11.73 -29.87 6.63
N THR A 312 -11.93 -29.28 5.45
CA THR A 312 -11.35 -27.99 5.08
C THR A 312 -12.32 -27.06 4.36
N PHE A 313 -12.05 -25.75 4.40
CA PHE A 313 -12.72 -24.71 3.61
C PHE A 313 -14.26 -24.77 3.66
N GLN A 314 -14.81 -24.92 4.86
CA GLN A 314 -16.25 -24.93 5.07
C GLN A 314 -16.85 -23.53 5.08
N GLU A 315 -18.13 -23.42 4.73
CA GLU A 315 -18.89 -22.18 4.79
C GLU A 315 -19.01 -21.65 6.23
N GLY A 316 -19.13 -20.32 6.37
CA GLY A 316 -19.18 -19.63 7.66
C GLY A 316 -17.82 -19.33 8.30
N LEU A 317 -16.71 -19.75 7.67
CA LEU A 317 -15.36 -19.42 8.12
C LEU A 317 -15.14 -17.90 8.17
N GLY A 318 -15.57 -17.16 7.14
CA GLY A 318 -15.46 -15.70 7.11
C GLY A 318 -16.16 -15.00 8.28
N ASP A 319 -17.35 -15.47 8.70
CA ASP A 319 -18.07 -14.91 9.84
C ASP A 319 -17.31 -15.15 11.16
N VAL A 320 -16.77 -16.36 11.36
CA VAL A 320 -15.96 -16.68 12.55
C VAL A 320 -14.68 -15.84 12.60
N LEU A 321 -14.00 -15.67 11.48
CA LEU A 321 -12.82 -14.80 11.41
C LEU A 321 -13.19 -13.33 11.67
N TYR A 322 -14.33 -12.87 11.16
CA TYR A 322 -14.82 -11.51 11.37
C TYR A 322 -15.16 -11.22 12.84
N GLU A 323 -15.68 -12.20 13.58
CA GLU A 323 -15.87 -12.08 15.03
C GLU A 323 -14.54 -11.85 15.76
N TYR A 324 -13.49 -12.62 15.42
CA TYR A 324 -12.15 -12.42 15.99
C TYR A 324 -11.53 -11.09 15.57
N LEU A 325 -11.72 -10.67 14.32
CA LEU A 325 -11.30 -9.37 13.83
C LEU A 325 -11.95 -8.24 14.64
N SER A 326 -13.25 -8.36 14.90
CA SER A 326 -14.02 -7.38 15.68
C SER A 326 -13.49 -7.25 17.11
N VAL A 327 -13.09 -8.36 17.75
CA VAL A 327 -12.46 -8.34 19.08
C VAL A 327 -11.19 -7.50 19.07
N ILE A 328 -10.32 -7.68 18.07
CA ILE A 328 -9.05 -6.94 17.95
C ILE A 328 -9.32 -5.46 17.66
N LYS A 329 -10.20 -5.15 16.70
CA LYS A 329 -10.51 -3.76 16.31
C LYS A 329 -11.17 -2.97 17.43
N ASN A 330 -11.96 -3.62 18.30
CA ASN A 330 -12.54 -2.99 19.48
C ASN A 330 -11.51 -2.57 20.52
N ILE A 331 -10.33 -3.20 20.56
CA ILE A 331 -9.25 -2.89 21.50
C ILE A 331 -8.32 -1.84 20.88
N SER A 332 -7.96 -2.01 19.61
CA SER A 332 -7.03 -1.12 18.91
C SER A 332 -7.40 -1.05 17.43
N ALA A 333 -7.86 0.11 16.97
CA ALA A 333 -8.17 0.35 15.56
C ALA A 333 -6.96 0.12 14.64
N ASP A 334 -5.75 0.41 15.15
CA ASP A 334 -4.49 0.24 14.43
C ASP A 334 -3.98 -1.21 14.38
N ALA A 335 -4.61 -2.13 15.15
CA ALA A 335 -4.22 -3.53 15.13
C ALA A 335 -4.87 -4.26 13.97
N PHE A 336 -4.22 -5.28 13.42
CA PHE A 336 -4.78 -6.06 12.32
C PHE A 336 -4.85 -7.56 12.63
N LEU A 337 -5.84 -8.22 12.04
CA LEU A 337 -5.95 -9.68 12.03
C LEU A 337 -5.80 -10.18 10.60
N SER A 338 -4.93 -11.16 10.42
CA SER A 338 -4.81 -11.85 9.14
C SER A 338 -4.56 -13.34 9.33
N VAL A 339 -4.14 -14.01 8.25
CA VAL A 339 -3.81 -15.41 8.18
C VAL A 339 -2.35 -15.59 7.84
N ALA A 340 -1.81 -16.72 8.28
CA ALA A 340 -0.45 -17.14 8.00
C ALA A 340 -0.34 -18.14 6.83
N ASP A 341 -1.47 -18.62 6.31
CA ASP A 341 -1.56 -19.58 5.21
C ASP A 341 -2.29 -19.02 4.00
N ASP A 342 -2.07 -19.65 2.84
CA ASP A 342 -2.74 -19.33 1.57
C ASP A 342 -4.27 -19.45 1.66
N VAL A 343 -4.95 -18.38 1.26
CA VAL A 343 -6.40 -18.32 1.08
C VAL A 343 -6.76 -18.88 -0.30
N ILE A 344 -6.73 -20.21 -0.45
CA ILE A 344 -6.99 -20.89 -1.73
C ILE A 344 -8.45 -20.72 -2.20
N ARG A 345 -9.39 -20.64 -1.25
CA ARG A 345 -10.83 -20.48 -1.51
C ARG A 345 -11.33 -19.17 -0.90
N PRO A 346 -11.10 -18.02 -1.55
CA PRO A 346 -11.39 -16.71 -0.96
C PRO A 346 -12.87 -16.51 -0.65
N GLU A 347 -13.76 -17.20 -1.34
CA GLU A 347 -15.20 -17.14 -1.11
C GLU A 347 -15.60 -17.59 0.30
N VAL A 348 -14.90 -18.56 0.90
CA VAL A 348 -15.25 -19.04 2.25
C VAL A 348 -14.70 -18.14 3.37
N TYR A 349 -13.74 -17.27 3.04
CA TYR A 349 -13.18 -16.28 3.97
C TYR A 349 -13.99 -14.98 4.00
N ARG A 350 -15.04 -14.88 3.19
CA ARG A 350 -15.98 -13.78 3.20
C ARG A 350 -17.13 -14.06 4.16
N THR A 351 -17.60 -13.01 4.83
CA THR A 351 -18.80 -13.04 5.65
C THR A 351 -20.03 -13.24 4.77
N ALA A 352 -21.18 -13.51 5.38
CA ALA A 352 -22.46 -13.54 4.67
C ALA A 352 -22.80 -12.20 3.97
N SER A 353 -22.22 -11.07 4.41
CA SER A 353 -22.35 -9.75 3.75
C SER A 353 -21.41 -9.55 2.57
N GLY A 354 -20.45 -10.46 2.35
CA GLY A 354 -19.45 -10.40 1.28
C GLY A 354 -18.13 -9.72 1.67
N ASP A 355 -18.04 -9.20 2.89
CA ASP A 355 -16.84 -8.57 3.44
C ASP A 355 -15.78 -9.63 3.76
N MET A 356 -14.49 -9.30 3.62
CA MET A 356 -13.43 -10.21 4.05
C MET A 356 -13.39 -10.31 5.58
N GLY A 357 -13.37 -11.51 6.13
CA GLY A 357 -13.26 -11.74 7.57
C GLY A 357 -11.90 -11.40 8.19
N ILE A 358 -10.95 -10.90 7.39
CA ILE A 358 -9.57 -10.58 7.75
C ILE A 358 -9.08 -9.32 7.03
N ASP A 359 -8.07 -8.63 7.56
CA ASP A 359 -7.59 -7.34 7.03
C ASP A 359 -6.78 -7.45 5.73
N VAL A 360 -5.85 -8.42 5.64
CA VAL A 360 -4.86 -8.51 4.53
C VAL A 360 -4.61 -9.97 4.15
N PRO A 361 -5.42 -10.61 3.30
CA PRO A 361 -5.25 -12.04 2.98
C PRO A 361 -3.89 -12.34 2.35
N LEU A 362 -3.43 -13.57 2.55
CA LEU A 362 -2.29 -14.15 1.83
C LEU A 362 -2.87 -15.01 0.71
N TYR A 363 -2.46 -14.78 -0.54
CA TYR A 363 -3.12 -15.38 -1.70
C TYR A 363 -2.16 -15.83 -2.79
N GLY A 364 -2.29 -17.11 -3.14
CA GLY A 364 -1.84 -17.66 -4.41
C GLY A 364 -0.34 -17.92 -4.48
N LYS A 365 0.06 -18.62 -5.53
CA LYS A 365 1.45 -19.07 -5.71
C LYS A 365 2.28 -18.11 -6.56
N PHE A 366 1.83 -16.87 -6.72
CA PHE A 366 2.45 -15.92 -7.65
C PHE A 366 3.93 -15.67 -7.33
N VAL A 367 4.31 -15.57 -6.04
CA VAL A 367 5.72 -15.42 -5.65
C VAL A 367 6.55 -16.62 -6.13
N LYS A 368 6.04 -17.84 -5.94
CA LYS A 368 6.70 -19.06 -6.44
C LYS A 368 6.86 -19.01 -7.95
N SER A 369 5.84 -18.58 -8.67
CA SER A 369 5.89 -18.43 -10.12
C SER A 369 6.88 -17.35 -10.56
N LEU A 370 6.88 -16.19 -9.91
CA LEU A 370 7.80 -15.09 -10.16
C LEU A 370 9.26 -15.49 -9.96
N SER A 371 9.56 -16.25 -8.91
CA SER A 371 10.91 -16.76 -8.63
C SER A 371 11.36 -17.88 -9.57
N SER A 372 10.45 -18.53 -10.31
CA SER A 372 10.80 -19.60 -11.24
C SER A 372 9.95 -19.44 -12.50
N PRO A 373 10.23 -18.42 -13.32
CA PRO A 373 9.28 -17.92 -14.31
C PRO A 373 9.23 -18.75 -15.61
N LYS A 374 10.14 -19.72 -15.76
CA LYS A 374 10.26 -20.56 -16.96
C LYS A 374 8.94 -21.27 -17.27
N ASP A 375 8.48 -21.11 -18.52
CA ASP A 375 7.23 -21.66 -19.05
C ASP A 375 5.94 -21.21 -18.32
N LYS A 376 5.99 -20.09 -17.58
CA LYS A 376 4.82 -19.53 -16.86
C LYS A 376 4.32 -18.25 -17.48
N ASP A 377 3.00 -18.10 -17.56
CA ASP A 377 2.35 -16.83 -17.91
C ASP A 377 2.09 -16.00 -16.64
N LEU A 378 3.13 -15.28 -16.22
CA LEU A 378 3.10 -14.46 -15.01
C LEU A 378 2.06 -13.33 -15.07
N ARG A 379 1.81 -12.76 -16.26
CA ARG A 379 0.85 -11.67 -16.43
C ARG A 379 -0.58 -12.16 -16.19
N SER A 380 -0.94 -13.29 -16.80
CA SER A 380 -2.25 -13.91 -16.59
C SER A 380 -2.41 -14.42 -15.17
N GLU A 381 -1.37 -15.02 -14.59
CA GLU A 381 -1.40 -15.50 -13.20
C GLU A 381 -1.63 -14.34 -12.21
N LEU A 382 -0.88 -13.25 -12.30
CA LEU A 382 -1.07 -12.09 -11.44
C LEU A 382 -2.45 -11.46 -11.63
N THR A 383 -2.92 -11.35 -12.87
CA THR A 383 -4.26 -10.83 -13.17
C THR A 383 -5.35 -11.69 -12.53
N ASN A 384 -5.21 -13.02 -12.56
CA ASN A 384 -6.13 -13.95 -11.91
C ASN A 384 -6.08 -13.83 -10.39
N VAL A 385 -4.89 -13.76 -9.79
CA VAL A 385 -4.72 -13.54 -8.35
C VAL A 385 -5.43 -12.26 -7.90
N MET A 386 -5.23 -11.15 -8.60
CA MET A 386 -5.88 -9.87 -8.26
C MET A 386 -7.41 -9.95 -8.42
N ARG A 387 -7.89 -10.66 -9.45
CA ARG A 387 -9.33 -10.87 -9.69
C ARG A 387 -9.99 -11.72 -8.60
N GLU A 388 -9.36 -12.81 -8.21
CA GLU A 388 -9.91 -13.77 -7.24
C GLU A 388 -9.84 -13.24 -5.80
N ALA A 389 -8.75 -12.57 -5.43
CA ALA A 389 -8.67 -11.83 -4.18
C ALA A 389 -9.67 -10.66 -4.11
N GLY A 390 -10.07 -10.14 -5.27
CA GLY A 390 -10.85 -8.93 -5.45
C GLY A 390 -9.94 -7.76 -5.84
N ASN A 391 -10.29 -7.06 -6.93
CA ASN A 391 -9.41 -6.08 -7.59
C ASN A 391 -8.85 -4.96 -6.69
N HIS A 392 -9.49 -4.70 -5.54
CA HIS A 392 -9.12 -3.63 -4.60
C HIS A 392 -8.57 -4.17 -3.27
N THR A 393 -8.38 -5.49 -3.18
CA THR A 393 -7.90 -6.16 -1.97
C THR A 393 -6.40 -5.96 -1.84
N TRP A 394 -5.94 -5.67 -0.62
CA TRP A 394 -4.53 -5.58 -0.30
C TRP A 394 -4.00 -6.96 0.11
N LEU A 395 -2.98 -7.47 -0.57
CA LEU A 395 -2.45 -8.83 -0.36
C LEU A 395 -1.20 -8.85 0.51
N GLN A 396 -0.95 -9.97 1.18
CA GLN A 396 0.38 -10.32 1.66
C GLN A 396 1.10 -11.12 0.56
N TRP A 397 2.27 -10.65 0.14
CA TRP A 397 3.13 -11.35 -0.82
C TRP A 397 4.19 -12.13 -0.07
N ASN A 398 3.96 -13.42 0.16
CA ASN A 398 4.85 -14.25 0.95
C ASN A 398 6.10 -14.67 0.17
N VAL A 399 7.21 -13.97 0.40
CA VAL A 399 8.49 -14.21 -0.27
C VAL A 399 9.07 -15.58 0.11
N GLU A 400 8.63 -16.17 1.22
CA GLU A 400 9.02 -17.51 1.63
C GLU A 400 8.60 -18.62 0.63
N ASP A 401 7.58 -18.37 -0.19
CA ASP A 401 7.11 -19.32 -1.21
C ASP A 401 7.97 -19.35 -2.47
N ALA A 402 8.99 -18.49 -2.56
CA ALA A 402 9.96 -18.52 -3.65
C ALA A 402 10.62 -19.90 -3.78
N ASP A 403 10.93 -20.30 -5.01
CA ASP A 403 11.56 -21.57 -5.31
C ASP A 403 12.96 -21.64 -4.69
N ALA A 404 13.25 -22.72 -3.96
CA ALA A 404 14.54 -22.91 -3.31
C ALA A 404 15.71 -22.99 -4.31
N ASN A 405 15.45 -23.36 -5.57
CA ASN A 405 16.44 -23.46 -6.64
C ASN A 405 16.27 -22.34 -7.68
N THR A 406 15.76 -21.19 -7.26
CA THR A 406 15.55 -20.03 -8.14
C THR A 406 16.85 -19.49 -8.74
N GLU A 407 16.81 -19.16 -10.04
CA GLU A 407 17.85 -18.35 -10.72
C GLU A 407 17.55 -16.85 -10.64
N VAL A 408 16.36 -16.47 -10.16
CA VAL A 408 15.92 -15.08 -10.03
C VAL A 408 16.50 -14.52 -8.74
N ASP A 409 17.20 -13.39 -8.85
CA ASP A 409 17.77 -12.71 -7.70
C ASP A 409 16.68 -12.26 -6.70
N ALA A 410 16.96 -12.33 -5.40
CA ALA A 410 16.02 -11.92 -4.36
C ALA A 410 15.60 -10.46 -4.50
N SER A 411 16.53 -9.58 -4.82
CA SER A 411 16.26 -8.15 -4.99
C SER A 411 15.28 -7.91 -6.15
N ALA A 412 15.36 -8.69 -7.23
CA ALA A 412 14.42 -8.60 -8.35
C ALA A 412 13.00 -8.98 -7.93
N THR A 413 12.86 -10.08 -7.17
CA THR A 413 11.58 -10.54 -6.63
C THR A 413 10.97 -9.49 -5.69
N VAL A 414 11.76 -9.01 -4.71
CA VAL A 414 11.27 -8.04 -3.72
C VAL A 414 10.92 -6.69 -4.37
N LEU A 415 11.76 -6.18 -5.28
CA LEU A 415 11.48 -4.94 -6.00
C LEU A 415 10.19 -5.04 -6.81
N PHE A 416 9.97 -6.17 -7.51
CA PHE A 416 8.76 -6.34 -8.31
C PHE A 416 7.51 -6.36 -7.43
N LEU A 417 7.55 -7.02 -6.28
CA LEU A 417 6.43 -7.08 -5.32
C LEU A 417 6.24 -5.75 -4.56
N SER A 418 7.29 -4.92 -4.45
CA SER A 418 7.30 -3.75 -3.57
C SER A 418 6.31 -2.64 -3.93
N LEU A 419 5.87 -2.55 -5.20
CA LEU A 419 4.89 -1.55 -5.64
C LEU A 419 3.55 -2.16 -6.12
N LEU A 420 3.39 -3.48 -6.01
CA LEU A 420 2.08 -4.11 -6.19
C LEU A 420 1.13 -3.68 -5.07
N PRO A 421 -0.20 -3.70 -5.31
CA PRO A 421 -1.18 -3.59 -4.24
C PRO A 421 -0.98 -4.75 -3.25
N GLY A 422 -0.40 -4.45 -2.09
CA GLY A 422 -0.01 -5.46 -1.13
C GLY A 422 1.30 -5.18 -0.40
N THR A 423 1.63 -6.08 0.50
CA THR A 423 2.76 -5.97 1.41
C THR A 423 3.64 -7.21 1.28
N PRO A 424 4.91 -7.06 0.87
CA PRO A 424 5.88 -8.16 0.90
C PRO A 424 6.12 -8.63 2.33
N VAL A 425 6.02 -9.95 2.53
CA VAL A 425 6.43 -10.64 3.76
C VAL A 425 7.75 -11.35 3.45
N VAL A 426 8.84 -10.82 3.99
CA VAL A 426 10.21 -11.25 3.68
C VAL A 426 10.73 -12.14 4.80
N PRO A 427 11.07 -13.42 4.55
CA PRO A 427 11.68 -14.27 5.56
C PRO A 427 13.11 -13.82 5.85
N VAL A 428 13.41 -13.59 7.12
CA VAL A 428 14.75 -13.24 7.61
C VAL A 428 15.45 -14.51 8.09
N GLY A 429 16.72 -14.71 7.68
CA GLY A 429 17.54 -15.88 8.04
C GLY A 429 17.72 -16.90 6.92
N LYS A 430 16.95 -16.83 5.82
CA LYS A 430 17.36 -17.41 4.54
C LYS A 430 18.29 -16.41 3.87
N GLU A 431 19.57 -16.76 3.68
CA GLU A 431 20.69 -15.87 3.29
C GLU A 431 20.40 -14.94 2.10
N VAL A 432 19.45 -15.30 1.24
CA VAL A 432 19.17 -14.64 -0.04
C VAL A 432 18.22 -13.44 0.11
N TYR A 433 17.19 -13.51 0.97
CA TYR A 433 16.15 -12.47 1.06
C TYR A 433 16.32 -11.49 2.23
N GLY A 434 17.15 -11.83 3.22
CA GLY A 434 17.47 -10.94 4.35
C GLY A 434 18.52 -9.87 4.05
N ASN A 435 19.27 -10.02 2.95
CA ASN A 435 20.44 -9.19 2.60
C ASN A 435 20.13 -8.09 1.57
N LEU A 436 18.91 -7.54 1.58
CA LEU A 436 18.58 -6.41 0.72
C LEU A 436 19.52 -5.22 1.02
N SER A 437 20.08 -4.64 -0.04
CA SER A 437 20.90 -3.43 0.07
C SER A 437 20.11 -2.29 0.73
N ASP A 438 20.72 -1.58 1.69
CA ASP A 438 20.13 -0.40 2.35
C ASP A 438 19.65 0.65 1.35
N THR A 439 20.31 0.74 0.18
CA THR A 439 19.89 1.64 -0.90
C THR A 439 18.54 1.23 -1.49
N ILE A 440 18.33 -0.06 -1.76
CA ILE A 440 17.07 -0.60 -2.29
C ILE A 440 15.96 -0.42 -1.26
N SER A 441 16.23 -0.78 0.00
CA SER A 441 15.27 -0.66 1.10
C SER A 441 14.77 0.77 1.29
N LYS A 442 15.68 1.76 1.25
CA LYS A 442 15.32 3.20 1.29
C LYS A 442 14.46 3.64 0.10
N GLN A 443 14.77 3.16 -1.11
CA GLN A 443 13.96 3.49 -2.29
C GLN A 443 12.56 2.90 -2.21
N ILE A 444 12.43 1.66 -1.71
CA ILE A 444 11.13 1.00 -1.50
C ILE A 444 10.31 1.79 -0.47
N GLU A 445 10.89 2.11 0.69
CA GLU A 445 10.25 2.89 1.75
C GLU A 445 9.74 4.25 1.22
N GLN A 446 10.59 5.00 0.52
CA GLN A 446 10.21 6.30 -0.07
C GLN A 446 9.12 6.17 -1.13
N SER A 447 9.23 5.17 -2.02
CA SER A 447 8.25 4.96 -3.10
C SER A 447 6.88 4.56 -2.54
N ARG A 448 6.84 3.76 -1.46
CA ARG A 448 5.60 3.33 -0.81
C ARG A 448 4.93 4.43 0.03
N MET A 449 5.65 5.50 0.37
CA MET A 449 5.07 6.71 0.98
C MET A 449 4.51 7.69 -0.06
N SER A 450 4.62 7.39 -1.36
CA SER A 450 4.10 8.26 -2.41
C SER A 450 2.57 8.19 -2.55
N PRO A 451 1.90 9.27 -2.99
CA PRO A 451 0.46 9.24 -3.26
C PRO A 451 0.06 8.21 -4.33
N SER A 452 0.93 7.95 -5.32
CA SER A 452 0.70 6.96 -6.39
C SER A 452 0.73 5.53 -5.88
N TYR A 453 1.54 5.23 -4.85
CA TYR A 453 1.46 3.92 -4.19
C TYR A 453 0.27 3.82 -3.24
N MET A 454 0.02 4.85 -2.43
CA MET A 454 -1.01 4.77 -1.39
C MET A 454 -2.44 4.78 -1.93
N HIS A 455 -2.67 5.52 -3.02
CA HIS A 455 -4.01 5.75 -3.56
C HIS A 455 -4.07 5.77 -5.10
N GLY A 456 -2.97 5.40 -5.77
CA GLY A 456 -2.93 5.36 -7.22
C GLY A 456 -3.46 4.03 -7.78
N ASP A 457 -4.05 4.15 -8.97
CA ASP A 457 -4.58 3.05 -9.75
C ASP A 457 -3.45 2.09 -10.14
N PHE A 458 -3.78 0.80 -10.16
CA PHE A 458 -2.90 -0.27 -10.62
C PHE A 458 -3.36 -0.75 -11.99
N ALA A 459 -2.43 -0.80 -12.95
CA ALA A 459 -2.72 -1.33 -14.29
C ALA A 459 -1.56 -2.19 -14.80
N MET A 460 -1.88 -3.44 -15.18
CA MET A 460 -0.96 -4.32 -15.90
C MET A 460 -0.80 -3.87 -17.35
N LEU A 461 0.41 -4.01 -17.90
CA LEU A 461 0.73 -3.64 -19.28
C LEU A 461 0.92 -4.92 -20.14
N PRO A 462 0.46 -4.92 -21.40
CA PRO A 462 0.60 -6.05 -22.31
C PRO A 462 1.98 -6.03 -23.01
N VAL A 463 3.03 -6.42 -22.29
CA VAL A 463 4.41 -6.28 -22.75
C VAL A 463 5.13 -7.63 -22.78
N ASP A 464 4.86 -8.47 -23.78
CA ASP A 464 5.51 -9.79 -23.86
C ASP A 464 6.95 -9.69 -24.41
N PRO A 465 7.92 -10.46 -23.88
CA PRO A 465 7.81 -11.47 -22.82
C PRO A 465 7.98 -10.90 -21.39
N LEU A 466 8.05 -9.58 -21.22
CA LEU A 466 8.20 -8.94 -19.92
C LEU A 466 6.91 -8.97 -19.08
N VAL A 467 7.06 -8.62 -17.81
CA VAL A 467 5.91 -8.38 -16.93
C VAL A 467 6.02 -6.96 -16.41
N ALA A 468 5.05 -6.12 -16.75
CA ALA A 468 5.08 -4.71 -16.39
C ALA A 468 3.74 -4.23 -15.85
N TYR A 469 3.79 -3.30 -14.90
CA TYR A 469 2.63 -2.62 -14.36
C TYR A 469 2.93 -1.17 -14.00
N THR A 470 1.87 -0.36 -13.91
CA THR A 470 1.95 1.03 -13.48
C THR A 470 1.19 1.27 -12.18
N ARG A 471 1.65 2.28 -11.43
CA ARG A 471 0.94 2.87 -10.28
C ARG A 471 0.80 4.36 -10.51
N ILE A 472 -0.43 4.86 -10.69
CA ILE A 472 -0.66 6.24 -11.13
C ILE A 472 -1.72 6.91 -10.28
N LYS A 473 -1.44 8.11 -9.78
CA LYS A 473 -2.43 9.00 -9.20
C LYS A 473 -2.40 10.34 -9.91
N SER A 474 -3.57 10.83 -10.32
CA SER A 474 -3.68 12.14 -10.97
C SER A 474 -2.99 13.26 -10.16
N GLY A 475 -2.23 14.12 -10.84
CA GLY A 475 -1.47 15.21 -10.24
C GLY A 475 -0.19 14.80 -9.50
N ASN A 476 0.21 13.52 -9.53
CA ASN A 476 1.40 13.02 -8.84
C ASN A 476 2.30 12.22 -9.80
N PRO A 477 3.62 12.12 -9.53
CA PRO A 477 4.49 11.22 -10.28
C PRO A 477 4.01 9.77 -10.21
N GLY A 478 3.90 9.09 -11.34
CA GLY A 478 3.57 7.67 -11.44
C GLY A 478 4.82 6.79 -11.37
N PHE A 479 4.58 5.49 -11.25
CA PHE A 479 5.61 4.45 -11.34
C PHE A 479 5.33 3.49 -12.48
N LEU A 480 6.41 3.02 -13.10
CA LEU A 480 6.45 1.88 -14.01
C LEU A 480 7.39 0.85 -13.39
N VAL A 481 6.90 -0.37 -13.18
CA VAL A 481 7.70 -1.50 -12.70
C VAL A 481 7.76 -2.53 -13.82
N VAL A 482 8.96 -3.00 -14.14
CA VAL A 482 9.18 -3.98 -15.22
C VAL A 482 10.09 -5.09 -14.71
N PHE A 483 9.66 -6.33 -14.89
CA PHE A 483 10.44 -7.54 -14.63
C PHE A 483 10.68 -8.30 -15.94
N ASN A 484 11.89 -8.79 -16.12
CA ASN A 484 12.26 -9.66 -17.23
C ASN A 484 12.32 -11.13 -16.78
N PRO A 485 11.36 -11.97 -17.15
CA PRO A 485 11.34 -13.38 -16.79
C PRO A 485 12.28 -14.26 -17.65
N THR A 486 13.02 -13.69 -18.59
CA THR A 486 13.82 -14.46 -19.56
C THR A 486 15.31 -14.51 -19.19
N GLU A 487 16.02 -15.50 -19.73
CA GLU A 487 17.46 -15.75 -19.55
C GLU A 487 18.34 -14.73 -20.33
N ILE A 488 17.74 -13.83 -21.11
CA ILE A 488 18.45 -12.81 -21.92
C ILE A 488 17.89 -11.41 -21.66
N ASN A 489 18.67 -10.37 -21.98
CA ASN A 489 18.18 -9.01 -21.91
C ASN A 489 17.08 -8.77 -22.95
N GLN A 490 16.07 -7.98 -22.58
CA GLN A 490 14.91 -7.71 -23.42
C GLN A 490 14.65 -6.22 -23.54
N LYS A 491 14.33 -5.76 -24.75
CA LYS A 491 13.76 -4.42 -24.95
C LYS A 491 12.32 -4.41 -24.49
N ALA A 492 11.95 -3.39 -23.72
CA ALA A 492 10.64 -3.34 -23.11
C ALA A 492 9.54 -2.86 -24.06
N ASN A 493 9.82 -1.93 -24.99
CA ASN A 493 8.83 -1.42 -25.95
C ASN A 493 7.47 -1.09 -25.31
N VAL A 494 7.49 -0.48 -24.11
CA VAL A 494 6.29 -0.27 -23.30
C VAL A 494 5.44 0.83 -23.94
N THR A 495 4.16 0.55 -24.16
CA THR A 495 3.19 1.53 -24.67
C THR A 495 2.04 1.67 -23.68
N HIS A 496 1.79 2.90 -23.22
CA HIS A 496 0.64 3.22 -22.38
C HIS A 496 0.34 4.73 -22.51
N PRO A 497 -0.94 5.17 -22.57
CA PRO A 497 -1.29 6.57 -22.84
C PRO A 497 -0.69 7.59 -21.86
N SER A 498 -0.42 7.17 -20.63
CA SER A 498 0.15 8.02 -19.58
C SER A 498 1.68 8.10 -19.59
N LEU A 499 2.37 7.24 -20.34
CA LEU A 499 3.83 7.19 -20.32
C LEU A 499 4.42 8.31 -21.18
N PRO A 500 5.39 9.09 -20.64
CA PRO A 500 6.06 10.13 -21.41
C PRO A 500 7.16 9.54 -22.31
N GLU A 501 7.84 10.41 -23.07
CA GLU A 501 9.02 10.04 -23.86
C GLU A 501 10.23 9.65 -23.00
N LYS A 502 10.36 10.20 -21.78
CA LYS A 502 11.50 9.96 -20.88
C LYS A 502 11.05 9.72 -19.44
N MET A 503 11.69 8.75 -18.79
CA MET A 503 11.43 8.36 -17.41
C MET A 503 12.73 8.39 -16.59
N THR A 504 12.61 8.46 -15.26
CA THR A 504 13.78 8.44 -14.35
C THR A 504 13.84 7.09 -13.62
N VAL A 505 15.01 6.46 -13.58
CA VAL A 505 15.22 5.22 -12.82
C VAL A 505 15.19 5.51 -11.33
N VAL A 506 14.37 4.77 -10.59
CA VAL A 506 14.27 4.84 -9.12
C VAL A 506 15.15 3.77 -8.48
N ALA A 507 14.97 2.52 -8.90
CA ALA A 507 15.69 1.37 -8.38
C ALA A 507 15.84 0.29 -9.45
N ILE A 508 16.90 -0.51 -9.32
CA ILE A 508 17.20 -1.69 -10.13
C ILE A 508 17.60 -2.81 -9.16
N SER A 509 17.36 -4.06 -9.55
CA SER A 509 17.83 -5.23 -8.81
C SER A 509 19.35 -5.37 -8.86
N ASP A 510 19.93 -6.09 -7.90
CA ASP A 510 21.38 -6.23 -7.75
C ASP A 510 22.02 -7.01 -8.92
N ASN A 511 21.26 -7.84 -9.62
CA ASN A 511 21.69 -8.57 -10.82
C ASN A 511 21.57 -7.75 -12.13
N TYR A 512 21.22 -6.46 -12.07
CA TYR A 512 21.09 -5.62 -13.25
C TYR A 512 22.46 -5.33 -13.88
N ASN A 513 22.64 -5.68 -15.16
CA ASN A 513 23.96 -5.72 -15.81
C ASN A 513 24.15 -4.72 -16.97
N ILE A 514 23.14 -3.92 -17.30
CA ILE A 514 23.19 -2.93 -18.38
C ILE A 514 23.83 -1.64 -17.86
N THR A 515 25.01 -1.29 -18.38
CA THR A 515 25.92 -0.28 -17.79
C THR A 515 25.44 1.17 -17.88
N ASN A 516 24.57 1.51 -18.82
CA ASN A 516 24.00 2.86 -18.97
C ASN A 516 22.74 3.09 -18.10
N VAL A 517 22.31 2.08 -17.36
CA VAL A 517 21.12 2.14 -16.50
C VAL A 517 21.55 2.15 -15.04
N ALA A 518 21.32 3.28 -14.37
CA ALA A 518 21.60 3.45 -12.94
C ALA A 518 20.53 4.32 -12.30
N ALA A 519 20.37 4.23 -10.98
CA ALA A 519 19.43 5.07 -10.23
C ALA A 519 19.67 6.56 -10.53
N LYS A 520 18.58 7.32 -10.69
CA LYS A 520 18.53 8.74 -11.10
C LYS A 520 18.86 9.02 -12.57
N ASN A 521 19.30 8.04 -13.37
CA ASN A 521 19.45 8.23 -14.81
C ASN A 521 18.08 8.46 -15.47
N LYS A 522 18.06 9.29 -16.51
CA LYS A 522 16.89 9.43 -17.40
C LYS A 522 17.05 8.51 -18.60
N ILE A 523 16.00 7.75 -18.91
CA ILE A 523 15.97 6.79 -20.01
C ILE A 523 14.80 7.16 -20.93
N ALA A 524 15.02 7.12 -22.25
CA ALA A 524 13.95 7.25 -23.21
C ALA A 524 13.09 5.98 -23.21
N THR A 525 11.77 6.13 -23.25
CA THR A 525 10.84 4.99 -23.13
C THR A 525 11.07 3.93 -24.21
N GLU A 526 11.48 4.35 -25.41
CA GLU A 526 11.84 3.48 -26.54
C GLU A 526 13.18 2.74 -26.38
N ASP A 527 14.08 3.26 -25.55
CA ASP A 527 15.41 2.70 -25.28
C ASP A 527 15.44 1.81 -24.03
N LEU A 528 14.31 1.61 -23.36
CA LEU A 528 14.25 0.82 -22.14
C LEU A 528 14.57 -0.66 -22.43
N GLU A 529 15.71 -1.11 -21.91
CA GLU A 529 16.15 -2.50 -21.94
C GLU A 529 16.33 -3.02 -20.52
N VAL A 530 15.86 -4.24 -20.24
CA VAL A 530 15.84 -4.87 -18.92
C VAL A 530 16.71 -6.13 -18.91
N SER A 531 17.63 -6.22 -17.95
CA SER A 531 18.53 -7.39 -17.81
C SER A 531 17.77 -8.69 -17.56
N ALA A 532 18.37 -9.82 -17.93
CA ALA A 532 17.84 -11.16 -17.62
C ALA A 532 17.51 -11.31 -16.13
N PHE A 533 16.33 -11.88 -15.81
CA PHE A 533 15.85 -12.09 -14.44
C PHE A 533 15.91 -10.87 -13.50
N ALA A 534 15.88 -9.66 -14.05
CA ALA A 534 16.04 -8.42 -13.30
C ALA A 534 14.74 -7.60 -13.24
N THR A 535 14.64 -6.74 -12.22
CA THR A 535 13.54 -5.79 -12.05
C THR A 535 14.06 -4.36 -12.08
N ILE A 536 13.33 -3.47 -12.75
CA ILE A 536 13.56 -2.03 -12.74
C ILE A 536 12.28 -1.29 -12.33
N ILE A 537 12.44 -0.25 -11.51
CA ILE A 537 11.40 0.70 -11.14
C ILE A 537 11.78 2.06 -11.72
N LEU A 538 10.86 2.65 -12.48
CA LEU A 538 10.97 3.99 -13.04
C LEU A 538 9.86 4.88 -12.50
N THR A 539 10.14 6.18 -12.39
CA THR A 539 9.16 7.22 -12.07
C THR A 539 9.05 8.25 -13.18
N TYR A 540 7.85 8.80 -13.34
CA TYR A 540 7.54 9.73 -14.42
C TYR A 540 6.36 10.64 -14.06
N VAL A 541 6.22 11.77 -14.74
CA VAL A 541 5.01 12.59 -14.65
C VAL A 541 4.02 12.08 -15.70
N PRO A 542 2.82 11.60 -15.30
CA PRO A 542 1.84 11.08 -16.25
C PRO A 542 1.44 12.15 -17.28
N VAL A 543 1.46 11.78 -18.55
CA VAL A 543 0.94 12.63 -19.62
C VAL A 543 -0.58 12.67 -19.49
N LYS A 544 -1.18 13.87 -19.52
CA LYS A 544 -2.63 13.99 -19.57
C LYS A 544 -3.10 13.46 -20.92
N THR A 545 -3.94 12.44 -20.92
CA THR A 545 -4.76 12.11 -22.08
C THR A 545 -5.67 13.31 -22.35
N GLU A 546 -5.48 13.97 -23.49
CA GLU A 546 -6.40 15.01 -23.99
C GLU A 546 -7.81 14.47 -24.24
#